data_AF-A0A1X7NIE3-F1
#
_entry.id   AF-A0A1X7NIE3-F1
#
_cell.length_a   1.000
_cell.length_b   1.000
_cell.length_c   1.000
_cell.angle_alpha   90.00
_cell.angle_beta   90.00
_cell.angle_gamma   90.00
#
_symmetry.space_group_name_H-M   'P 1'
#
loop_
_entity.id
_entity.type
_entity.pdbx_description
1 polymer ?
#
loop_
_entity_poly.entity_id
_entity_poly.type
_entity_poly.pdbx_seq_one_letter_code
_entity_poly.pdbx_strand_id
1 'polypeptide(L)'
;MPLPLAPITAIALRYGTVALATYAVARSIERGRRDQRAEDAFDETPEGLTARREDEQLNATGRLRRVIRFGPSGPGIEIDASALGRVRFRRV
;
A
#
# COMPACT_ATOMS: atom_id res chain seq x y z
N MET A 1 4.68 -14.64 44.82
CA MET A 1 5.13 -13.26 44.49
C MET A 1 4.01 -12.59 43.70
N PRO A 2 3.61 -11.34 43.98
CA PRO A 2 2.57 -10.68 43.21
C PRO A 2 3.03 -10.48 41.77
N LEU A 3 2.26 -11.00 40.82
CA LEU A 3 2.50 -10.78 39.40
C LEU A 3 2.02 -9.37 39.01
N PRO A 4 2.79 -8.61 38.22
CA PRO A 4 2.39 -7.29 37.75
C PRO A 4 1.34 -7.42 36.63
N LEU A 5 0.13 -7.86 36.98
CA LEU A 5 -0.93 -8.15 36.01
C LEU A 5 -1.40 -6.89 35.27
N ALA A 6 -1.54 -5.76 35.97
CA ALA A 6 -2.01 -4.51 35.37
C ALA A 6 -1.20 -4.05 34.13
N PRO A 7 0.15 -3.95 34.16
CA PRO A 7 0.91 -3.59 32.96
C PRO A 7 0.85 -4.65 31.86
N ILE A 8 0.81 -5.94 32.21
CA ILE A 8 0.69 -7.02 31.22
C ILE A 8 -0.66 -6.93 30.50
N THR A 9 -1.75 -6.71 31.24
CA THR A 9 -3.10 -6.55 30.68
C THR A 9 -3.18 -5.34 29.77
N ALA A 10 -2.58 -4.20 30.15
CA ALA A 10 -2.57 -3.00 29.31
C ALA A 10 -1.86 -3.25 27.97
N ILE A 11 -0.72 -3.93 28.00
CA ILE A 11 0.03 -4.30 26.78
C ILE A 11 -0.79 -5.27 25.92
N ALA A 12 -1.35 -6.32 26.54
CA ALA A 12 -2.15 -7.32 25.84
C ALA A 12 -3.38 -6.69 25.16
N LEU A 13 -4.08 -5.76 25.82
CA LEU A 13 -5.20 -5.03 25.24
C LEU A 13 -4.76 -4.15 24.06
N ARG A 14 -3.64 -3.43 24.17
CA ARG A 14 -3.14 -2.57 23.09
C ARG A 14 -2.78 -3.37 21.84
N TYR A 15 -2.04 -4.46 21.98
CA TYR A 15 -1.64 -5.26 20.82
C TYR A 15 -2.79 -6.15 20.31
N GLY A 16 -3.64 -6.65 21.21
CA GLY A 16 -4.85 -7.40 20.86
C GLY A 16 -5.84 -6.55 20.05
N THR A 17 -6.04 -5.29 20.43
CA THR A 17 -6.90 -4.37 19.66
C THR A 17 -6.36 -4.08 18.26
N VAL A 18 -5.05 -3.83 18.12
CA VAL A 18 -4.40 -3.66 16.81
C VAL A 18 -4.52 -4.91 15.94
N ALA A 19 -4.32 -6.09 16.54
CA ALA A 19 -4.44 -7.37 15.84
C ALA A 19 -5.87 -7.60 15.35
N LEU A 20 -6.88 -7.38 16.19
CA LEU A 20 -8.29 -7.51 15.82
C LEU A 20 -8.70 -6.50 14.74
N ALA A 21 -8.26 -5.25 14.84
CA ALA A 21 -8.53 -4.23 13.83
C ALA A 21 -7.92 -4.61 12.48
N THR A 22 -6.65 -5.04 12.48
CA THR A 22 -5.97 -5.52 11.26
C THR A 22 -6.69 -6.73 10.66
N TYR A 23 -7.09 -7.70 11.48
CA TYR A 23 -7.81 -8.88 11.02
C TYR A 23 -9.18 -8.52 10.40
N ALA A 24 -9.92 -7.62 11.04
CA ALA A 24 -11.22 -7.18 10.54
C ALA A 24 -11.09 -6.51 9.16
N VAL A 25 -10.10 -5.62 9.00
CA VAL A 25 -9.80 -4.97 7.71
C VAL A 25 -9.33 -6.01 6.68
N ALA A 26 -8.40 -6.89 7.02
CA ALA A 26 -7.90 -7.90 6.10
C ALA A 26 -9.01 -8.84 5.61
N ARG A 27 -9.95 -9.20 6.49
CA ARG A 27 -11.09 -10.05 6.15
C ARG A 27 -12.11 -9.37 5.25
N SER A 28 -12.23 -8.04 5.28
CA SER A 28 -13.15 -7.30 4.40
C SER A 28 -12.58 -7.01 3.02
N ILE A 29 -11.28 -7.25 2.79
CA ILE A 29 -10.65 -7.08 1.49
C ILE A 29 -11.02 -8.27 0.60
N GLU A 30 -11.85 -8.03 -0.41
CA GLU A 30 -12.17 -9.00 -1.44
C GLU A 30 -11.01 -9.13 -2.44
N ARG A 31 -10.94 -10.28 -3.12
CA ARG A 31 -10.01 -10.46 -4.25
C ARG A 31 -10.39 -9.45 -5.35
N GLY A 32 -9.42 -8.61 -5.71
CA GLY A 32 -9.59 -7.66 -6.81
C GLY A 32 -9.87 -8.39 -8.14
N ARG A 33 -10.62 -7.72 -9.01
CA ARG A 33 -10.80 -8.16 -10.39
C ARG A 33 -9.45 -8.16 -11.09
N ARG A 34 -9.09 -9.25 -11.76
CA ARG A 34 -7.96 -9.29 -12.67
C ARG A 34 -8.39 -8.74 -14.03
N ASP A 35 -7.76 -7.67 -14.47
CA ASP A 35 -8.01 -7.00 -15.75
C ASP A 35 -6.68 -6.74 -16.44
N GLN A 36 -6.38 -7.51 -17.49
CA GLN A 36 -5.05 -7.48 -18.11
C GLN A 36 -4.66 -6.09 -18.57
N ARG A 37 -5.61 -5.29 -19.07
CA ARG A 37 -5.32 -3.91 -19.51
C ARG A 37 -4.91 -3.00 -18.37
N ALA A 38 -5.43 -3.25 -17.16
CA ALA A 38 -5.03 -2.49 -15.99
C ALA A 38 -3.63 -2.88 -15.53
N GLU A 39 -3.30 -4.17 -15.55
CA GLU A 39 -1.94 -4.67 -15.25
C GLU A 39 -0.91 -4.09 -16.24
N ASP A 40 -1.22 -4.15 -17.54
CA ASP A 40 -0.35 -3.60 -18.59
C ASP A 40 -0.11 -2.09 -18.40
N ALA A 41 -1.12 -1.33 -17.97
CA ALA A 41 -0.98 0.10 -17.69
C ALA A 41 -0.04 0.38 -16.51
N PHE A 42 0.01 -0.49 -15.50
CA PHE A 42 0.99 -0.39 -14.41
C PHE A 42 2.41 -0.70 -14.90
N ASP A 43 2.57 -1.69 -15.78
CA ASP A 43 3.87 -2.07 -16.35
C ASP A 43 4.44 -1.02 -17.30
N GLU A 44 3.59 -0.30 -18.04
CA GLU A 44 3.98 0.77 -18.96
C GLU A 44 4.23 2.13 -18.27
N THR A 45 3.93 2.25 -16.96
CA THR A 45 4.10 3.52 -16.24
C THR A 45 5.58 3.91 -16.18
N PRO A 46 5.97 5.12 -16.61
CA PRO A 46 7.35 5.58 -16.54
C PRO A 46 7.80 5.81 -15.10
N GLU A 47 9.09 5.59 -14.82
CA GLU A 47 9.68 5.86 -13.50
C GLU A 47 9.56 7.36 -13.11
N GLY A 48 9.33 7.61 -11.83
CA GLY A 48 9.14 8.95 -11.28
C GLY A 48 7.67 9.26 -10.98
N LEU A 49 7.34 10.55 -10.92
CA LEU A 49 5.99 11.04 -10.65
C LEU A 49 5.53 11.94 -11.80
N THR A 50 4.31 11.72 -12.29
CA THR A 50 3.69 12.63 -13.26
C THR A 50 2.28 13.00 -12.83
N ALA A 51 1.85 14.21 -13.18
CA ALA A 51 0.48 14.65 -12.98
C ALA A 51 0.01 15.45 -14.19
N ARG A 52 -1.22 15.20 -14.63
CA ARG A 52 -1.87 15.91 -15.73
C ARG A 52 -3.26 16.35 -15.30
N ARG A 53 -3.53 17.65 -15.46
CA ARG A 53 -4.85 18.23 -15.23
C ARG A 53 -5.49 18.61 -16.55
N GLU A 54 -6.76 18.25 -16.69
CA GLU A 54 -7.71 18.64 -17.73
C GLU A 54 -8.91 19.31 -17.05
N ASP A 55 -9.81 19.91 -17.82
CA ASP A 55 -10.91 20.76 -17.30
C ASP A 55 -11.72 20.08 -16.19
N GLU A 56 -12.04 18.79 -16.37
CA GLU A 56 -12.84 18.01 -15.43
C GLU A 56 -12.05 16.87 -14.76
N GLN A 57 -10.76 16.72 -15.04
CA GLN A 57 -10.03 15.50 -14.66
C GLN A 57 -8.61 15.80 -14.19
N LEU A 58 -8.21 15.14 -13.11
CA LEU A 58 -6.83 15.07 -12.66
C LEU A 58 -6.36 13.62 -12.75
N ASN A 59 -5.28 13.38 -13.48
CA ASN A 59 -4.58 12.10 -13.53
C ASN A 59 -3.22 12.25 -12.86
N ALA A 60 -2.82 11.26 -12.09
CA ALA A 60 -1.49 11.17 -11.51
C ALA A 60 -0.94 9.75 -11.68
N THR A 61 0.34 9.63 -12.00
CA THR A 61 1.04 8.36 -12.06
C THR A 61 2.31 8.43 -11.22
N GLY A 62 2.71 7.29 -10.68
CA GLY A 62 3.97 7.16 -9.98
C GLY A 62 4.56 5.77 -10.17
N ARG A 63 5.88 5.69 -10.36
CA ARG A 63 6.62 4.43 -10.31
C ARG A 63 7.95 4.61 -9.60
N LEU A 64 8.28 3.67 -8.72
CA LEU A 64 9.50 3.60 -7.95
C LEU A 64 10.14 2.23 -8.19
N ARG A 65 11.38 2.23 -8.68
CA ARG A 65 12.18 1.01 -8.81
C ARG A 65 13.41 1.10 -7.89
N ARG A 66 13.55 0.15 -6.97
CA ARG A 66 14.64 0.15 -6.01
C ARG A 66 15.16 -1.25 -5.75
N VAL A 67 16.48 -1.42 -5.83
CA VAL A 67 17.15 -2.63 -5.36
C VAL A 67 17.64 -2.40 -3.94
N ILE A 68 17.16 -3.21 -2.99
CA ILE A 68 17.60 -3.22 -1.60
C ILE A 68 18.45 -4.46 -1.37
N ARG A 69 19.70 -4.29 -0.91
CA ARG A 69 20.61 -5.40 -0.58
C ARG A 69 20.75 -5.57 0.92
N PHE A 70 20.76 -6.82 1.38
CA PHE A 70 20.99 -7.14 2.78
C PHE A 70 22.49 -7.30 3.08
N GLY A 71 23.18 -6.16 3.23
CA GLY A 71 24.61 -6.10 3.51
C GLY A 71 25.50 -5.94 2.26
N PRO A 72 26.82 -5.77 2.42
CA PRO A 72 27.74 -5.46 1.32
C PRO A 72 27.77 -6.52 0.21
N SER A 73 27.56 -7.79 0.58
CA SER A 73 27.63 -8.96 -0.32
C SER A 73 26.40 -9.87 -0.23
N GLY A 74 25.33 -9.42 0.43
CA GLY A 74 24.14 -10.25 0.65
C GLY A 74 23.13 -10.18 -0.49
N PRO A 75 22.06 -11.01 -0.42
CA PRO A 75 21.03 -11.06 -1.44
C PRO A 75 20.32 -9.71 -1.60
N GLY A 76 19.91 -9.41 -2.84
CA GLY A 76 19.16 -8.21 -3.19
C GLY A 76 17.71 -8.53 -3.49
N ILE A 77 16.80 -7.66 -3.04
CA ILE A 77 15.39 -7.63 -3.46
C ILE A 77 15.20 -6.41 -4.34
N GLU A 78 14.63 -6.63 -5.52
CA GLU A 78 14.14 -5.55 -6.36
C GLU A 78 12.68 -5.27 -6.00
N ILE A 79 12.40 -4.01 -5.69
CA ILE A 79 11.07 -3.49 -5.42
C ILE A 79 10.70 -2.62 -6.62
N ASP A 80 9.68 -3.04 -7.36
CA ASP A 80 9.02 -2.23 -8.38
C ASP A 80 7.59 -1.96 -7.91
N ALA A 81 7.27 -0.68 -7.72
CA ALA A 81 5.98 -0.23 -7.24
C ALA A 81 5.44 0.86 -8.15
N SER A 82 4.28 0.63 -8.73
CA SER A 82 3.58 1.56 -9.62
C SER A 82 2.18 1.90 -9.09
N ALA A 83 1.74 3.13 -9.34
CA ALA A 83 0.46 3.66 -8.91
C ALA A 83 -0.15 4.55 -10.00
N LEU A 84 -1.45 4.37 -10.23
CA LEU A 84 -2.25 5.14 -11.19
C LEU A 84 -3.47 5.71 -10.48
N GLY A 85 -3.65 7.03 -10.56
CA GLY A 85 -4.76 7.75 -9.95
C GLY A 85 -5.52 8.59 -10.97
N ARG A 86 -6.85 8.56 -10.90
CA ARG A 86 -7.74 9.43 -11.68
C ARG A 86 -8.84 9.97 -10.79
N VAL A 87 -9.01 11.28 -10.80
CA VAL A 87 -10.13 11.98 -10.16
C VAL A 87 -10.87 12.77 -11.22
N ARG A 88 -12.19 12.57 -11.34
CA ARG A 88 -13.04 13.31 -12.27
C ARG A 88 -14.08 14.12 -11.50
N PHE A 89 -14.18 15.40 -11.81
CA PHE A 89 -15.15 16.32 -11.25
C PHE A 89 -16.35 16.39 -12.18
N ARG A 90 -17.57 16.29 -11.64
CA ARG A 90 -18.82 16.54 -12.36
C ARG A 90 -19.64 17.52 -11.54
N ARG A 91 -20.21 18.54 -12.19
CA ARG A 91 -21.20 19.40 -11.56
C ARG A 91 -22.54 18.66 -11.53
N VAL A 92 -23.19 18.67 -10.38
CA VAL A 92 -24.56 18.19 -10.15
C VAL A 92 -25.38 19.35 -9.62
#